data_AF-F4G9Y9-F1
#
_entry.id   AF-F4G9Y9-F1
#
_cell.length_a   1.000
_cell.length_b   1.000
_cell.length_c   1.000
_cell.angle_alpha   90.00
_cell.angle_beta   90.00
_cell.angle_gamma   90.00
#
_symmetry.space_group_name_H-M   'P 1'
#
loop_
_entity.id
_entity.type
_entity.pdbx_description
1 polymer ?
#
loop_
_entity_poly.entity_id
_entity_poly.type
_entity_poly.pdbx_seq_one_letter_code
_entity_poly.pdbx_strand_id
1 'polypeptide(L)'
;MNKLIYPLVGALMLGATLPVLAGPDFQAIEQGRKAGQEAEATRTREAAEAAKAGRGDCPPQPLILPLDHGPRALTTPYLNQLRKQRFEAEVKACKE
;
A
#
# COMPACT_ATOMS: atom_id res chain seq x y z
N MET A 1 0.93 -59.12 28.21
CA MET A 1 0.37 -58.00 27.41
C MET A 1 1.41 -56.89 27.06
N ASN A 2 2.70 -57.01 27.42
CA ASN A 2 3.71 -55.95 27.13
C ASN A 2 4.31 -55.97 25.70
N LYS A 3 4.11 -57.04 24.92
CA LYS A 3 4.78 -57.20 23.61
C LYS A 3 4.15 -56.37 22.47
N LEU A 4 2.94 -55.83 22.69
CA LEU A 4 2.22 -54.97 21.74
C LEU A 4 2.49 -53.48 21.95
N ILE A 5 3.09 -53.09 23.08
CA ILE A 5 3.35 -51.69 23.41
C ILE A 5 4.53 -51.15 22.60
N TYR A 6 5.59 -51.96 22.44
CA TYR A 6 6.79 -51.56 21.71
C TYR A 6 6.57 -51.25 20.22
N PRO A 7 5.84 -52.07 19.42
CA PRO A 7 5.57 -51.71 18.03
C PRO A 7 4.61 -50.53 17.89
N LEU A 8 3.70 -50.32 18.86
CA LEU A 8 2.73 -49.24 18.83
C LEU A 8 3.38 -47.88 19.12
N VAL A 9 4.35 -47.83 20.04
CA VAL A 9 5.18 -46.64 20.28
C VAL A 9 6.09 -46.35 19.08
N GLY A 10 6.64 -47.39 18.44
CA GLY A 10 7.45 -47.24 17.23
C GLY A 10 6.66 -46.64 16.06
N ALA A 11 5.43 -47.10 15.83
CA ALA A 11 4.55 -46.59 14.77
C ALA A 11 4.09 -45.15 15.03
N LEU A 12 3.88 -44.76 16.29
CA LEU A 12 3.45 -43.40 16.66
C LEU A 12 4.53 -42.34 16.37
N MET A 13 5.82 -42.70 16.53
CA MET A 13 6.95 -41.79 16.31
C MET A 13 7.23 -41.50 14.82
N LEU A 14 6.79 -42.36 13.91
CA LEU A 14 6.91 -42.12 12.46
C LEU A 14 5.76 -41.26 11.88
N GLY A 15 4.73 -40.92 12.67
CA GLY A 15 3.44 -40.44 12.15
C GLY A 15 3.12 -38.94 12.28
N ALA A 16 3.99 -38.11 12.86
CA ALA A 16 3.60 -36.74 13.23
C ALA A 16 4.53 -35.64 12.67
N THR A 17 4.81 -35.64 11.36
CA THR A 17 5.27 -34.42 10.70
C THR A 17 4.06 -33.59 10.29
N LEU A 18 3.51 -32.81 11.22
CA LEU A 18 2.51 -31.80 10.87
C LEU A 18 3.20 -30.78 9.94
N PRO A 19 2.65 -30.51 8.74
CA PRO A 19 3.19 -29.43 7.91
C PRO A 19 3.03 -28.13 8.69
N VAL A 20 4.15 -27.48 9.00
CA VAL A 20 4.14 -26.10 9.45
C VAL A 20 3.66 -25.28 8.26
N LEU A 21 2.42 -24.81 8.32
CA LEU A 21 1.90 -23.83 7.39
C LEU A 21 2.72 -22.55 7.62
N ALA A 22 3.70 -22.29 6.75
CA ALA A 22 4.40 -21.02 6.76
C ALA A 22 3.34 -19.90 6.60
N GLY A 23 3.33 -18.95 7.53
CA GLY A 23 2.47 -17.78 7.43
C GLY A 23 2.75 -17.00 6.14
N PRO A 24 1.82 -16.13 5.71
CA PRO A 24 2.02 -15.32 4.52
C PRO A 24 3.30 -14.50 4.60
N ASP A 25 4.02 -14.37 3.49
CA ASP A 25 5.19 -13.51 3.40
C ASP A 25 4.76 -12.04 3.44
N PHE A 26 4.75 -11.47 4.63
CA PHE A 26 4.40 -10.08 4.85
C PHE A 26 5.35 -9.11 4.13
N GLN A 27 6.59 -9.50 3.82
CA GLN A 27 7.51 -8.64 3.07
C GLN A 27 7.06 -8.55 1.60
N ALA A 28 6.74 -9.69 0.97
CA ALA A 28 6.21 -9.70 -0.39
C ALA A 28 4.90 -8.92 -0.51
N ILE A 29 4.01 -9.03 0.49
CA ILE A 29 2.75 -8.27 0.52
C ILE A 29 3.02 -6.75 0.64
N GLU A 30 3.92 -6.34 1.53
CA GLU A 30 4.25 -4.92 1.70
C GLU A 30 4.95 -4.33 0.48
N GLN A 31 5.79 -5.11 -0.21
CA GLN A 31 6.41 -4.71 -1.47
C GLN A 31 5.35 -4.53 -2.57
N GLY A 32 4.43 -5.48 -2.72
CA GLY A 32 3.33 -5.37 -3.67
C GLY A 32 2.45 -4.14 -3.41
N ARG A 33 2.18 -3.84 -2.13
CA ARG A 33 1.43 -2.65 -1.73
C ARG A 33 2.16 -1.35 -2.10
N LYS A 34 3.46 -1.26 -1.84
CA LYS A 34 4.28 -0.08 -2.22
C LYS A 34 4.29 0.12 -3.73
N ALA A 35 4.50 -0.95 -4.50
CA ALA A 35 4.48 -0.90 -5.95
C ALA A 35 3.13 -0.43 -6.50
N GLY A 36 2.01 -0.90 -5.92
CA GLY A 36 0.68 -0.43 -6.29
C GLY A 36 0.47 1.07 -6.03
N GLN A 37 0.98 1.57 -4.90
CA GLN A 37 0.90 2.99 -4.54
C GLN A 37 1.78 3.87 -5.43
N GLU A 38 2.98 3.41 -5.77
CA GLU A 38 3.85 4.10 -6.72
C GLU A 38 3.25 4.13 -8.12
N ALA A 39 2.62 3.04 -8.56
CA ALA A 39 1.91 2.99 -9.84
C ALA A 39 0.71 3.96 -9.87
N GLU A 40 -0.07 4.04 -8.79
CA GLU A 40 -1.17 5.01 -8.67
C GLU A 40 -0.67 6.46 -8.60
N ALA A 41 0.39 6.72 -7.85
CA ALA A 41 1.05 8.03 -7.81
C ALA A 41 1.62 8.44 -9.18
N THR A 42 2.10 7.49 -9.96
CA THR A 42 2.62 7.74 -11.32
C THR A 42 1.47 8.02 -12.28
N ARG A 43 0.42 7.19 -12.31
CA ARG A 43 -0.77 7.44 -13.15
C ARG A 43 -1.43 8.78 -12.85
N THR A 44 -1.48 9.17 -11.58
CA THR A 44 -2.05 10.47 -11.17
C THR A 44 -1.16 11.64 -11.60
N ARG A 45 0.17 11.49 -11.55
CA ARG A 45 1.10 12.48 -12.12
C ARG A 45 0.95 12.60 -13.63
N GLU A 46 0.87 11.49 -14.35
CA GLU A 46 0.65 11.47 -15.80
C GLU A 46 -0.69 12.10 -16.19
N ALA A 47 -1.76 11.82 -15.44
CA ALA A 47 -3.06 12.46 -15.65
C ALA A 47 -3.01 13.97 -15.35
N ALA A 48 -2.23 14.40 -14.35
CA ALA A 48 -2.02 15.82 -14.06
C ALA A 48 -1.20 16.51 -15.16
N GLU A 49 -0.17 15.87 -15.70
CA GLU A 49 0.61 16.35 -16.85
C GLU A 49 -0.25 16.45 -18.11
N ALA A 50 -1.05 15.42 -18.41
CA ALA A 50 -1.99 15.45 -19.53
C ALA A 50 -3.05 16.56 -19.37
N ALA A 51 -3.52 16.80 -18.14
CA ALA A 51 -4.41 17.91 -17.84
C ALA A 51 -3.76 19.29 -17.99
N LYS A 52 -2.43 19.40 -17.81
CA LYS A 52 -1.66 20.62 -18.12
C LYS A 52 -1.52 20.84 -19.62
N ALA A 53 -1.34 19.79 -20.41
CA ALA A 53 -1.18 19.89 -21.87
C ALA A 53 -2.44 20.41 -22.61
N GLY A 54 -3.62 20.38 -21.97
CA GLY A 54 -4.90 20.80 -22.57
C GLY A 54 -5.53 22.07 -21.99
N ARG A 55 -4.91 22.74 -21.02
CA ARG A 55 -5.43 23.97 -20.38
C ARG A 55 -4.34 25.04 -20.50
N GLY A 56 -4.70 26.29 -20.88
CA GLY A 56 -3.80 27.38 -21.30
C GLY A 56 -2.68 27.82 -20.33
N ASP A 57 -2.23 29.09 -20.36
CA ASP A 57 -0.97 29.51 -19.70
C ASP A 57 -0.86 29.25 -18.19
N CYS A 58 -1.97 28.98 -17.49
CA CYS A 58 -1.90 28.54 -16.11
C CYS A 58 -3.14 27.73 -15.65
N PRO A 59 -3.11 26.39 -15.72
CA PRO A 59 -4.02 25.54 -14.96
C PRO A 59 -3.35 25.09 -13.66
N PRO A 60 -3.92 25.40 -12.48
CA PRO A 60 -3.43 24.81 -11.24
C PRO A 60 -3.58 23.29 -11.31
N GLN A 61 -2.62 22.56 -10.74
CA GLN A 61 -2.69 21.10 -10.70
C GLN A 61 -3.93 20.66 -9.92
N PRO A 62 -4.61 19.58 -10.33
CA PRO A 62 -5.78 19.10 -9.60
C PRO A 62 -5.42 18.79 -8.14
N LEU A 63 -6.17 19.35 -7.20
CA LEU A 63 -5.99 19.07 -5.77
C LEU A 63 -6.43 17.65 -5.45
N ILE A 64 -5.45 16.77 -5.19
CA ILE A 64 -5.70 15.39 -4.76
C ILE A 64 -5.42 15.31 -3.26
N LEU A 65 -6.43 14.87 -2.49
CA LEU A 65 -6.34 14.62 -1.07
C LEU A 65 -6.56 13.12 -0.82
N PRO A 66 -5.48 12.32 -0.75
CA PRO A 66 -5.63 10.91 -0.45
C PRO A 66 -6.29 10.74 0.91
N LEU A 67 -7.24 9.82 0.97
CA LEU A 67 -7.98 9.50 2.17
C LEU A 67 -7.66 8.06 2.57
N ASP A 68 -6.58 7.92 3.33
CA ASP A 68 -6.14 6.63 3.85
C ASP A 68 -6.66 6.48 5.28
N HIS A 69 -7.58 5.54 5.49
CA HIS A 69 -8.23 5.27 6.77
C HIS A 69 -7.69 4.01 7.47
N GLY A 70 -6.60 3.43 6.93
CA GLY A 70 -6.01 2.22 7.51
C GLY A 70 -5.19 2.49 8.78
N PRO A 71 -4.93 1.45 9.59
CA PRO A 71 -3.99 1.53 10.71
C PRO A 71 -2.54 1.81 10.28
N ARG A 72 -2.24 1.74 8.98
CA ARG A 72 -0.96 2.09 8.36
C ARG A 72 -1.11 3.23 7.36
N ALA A 73 -1.97 4.19 7.67
CA ALA A 73 -2.22 5.32 6.80
C ALA A 73 -0.92 6.09 6.51
N LEU A 74 -0.57 6.23 5.23
CA LEU A 74 0.64 6.96 4.83
C LEU A 74 0.43 8.47 4.77
N THR A 75 -0.81 8.91 4.91
CA THR A 75 -1.18 10.33 4.85
C THR A 75 -1.81 10.74 6.15
N THR A 76 -1.45 11.92 6.65
CA THR A 76 -2.00 12.48 7.87
C THR A 76 -2.90 13.67 7.53
N PRO A 77 -3.85 14.04 8.41
CA PRO A 77 -4.65 15.25 8.23
C PRO A 77 -3.80 16.51 7.96
N TYR A 78 -2.65 16.63 8.62
CA TYR A 78 -1.70 17.72 8.41
C TYR A 78 -1.12 17.74 6.99
N LEU A 79 -0.73 16.59 6.44
CA LEU A 79 -0.22 16.52 5.06
C LEU A 79 -1.29 16.94 4.04
N ASN A 80 -2.57 16.64 4.31
CA ASN A 80 -3.68 17.11 3.48
C ASN A 80 -3.90 18.63 3.61
N GLN A 81 -3.73 19.22 4.79
CA GLN A 81 -3.74 20.68 4.95
C GLN A 81 -2.63 21.35 4.15
N LEU A 82 -1.41 20.81 4.17
CA LEU A 82 -0.29 21.35 3.41
C LEU A 82 -0.54 21.29 1.90
N ARG A 83 -1.16 20.21 1.39
CA ARG A 83 -1.58 20.11 -0.02
C ARG A 83 -2.59 21.19 -0.40
N LYS A 84 -3.57 21.47 0.47
CA LYS A 84 -4.55 22.56 0.26
C LYS A 84 -3.87 23.92 0.16
N GLN A 85 -2.97 24.23 1.10
CA GLN A 85 -2.24 25.51 1.10
C GLN A 85 -1.41 25.71 -0.17
N ARG A 86 -0.74 24.66 -0.66
CA ARG A 86 0.02 24.72 -1.92
C ARG A 86 -0.89 24.97 -3.11
N PHE A 87 -2.02 24.25 -3.18
CA PHE A 87 -2.99 24.45 -4.25
C PHE A 87 -3.58 25.87 -4.24
N GLU A 88 -3.91 26.42 -3.07
CA GLU A 88 -4.37 27.80 -2.93
C GLU A 88 -3.32 28.82 -3.41
N ALA A 89 -2.05 28.59 -3.05
CA ALA A 89 -0.93 29.42 -3.51
C ALA A 89 -0.73 29.32 -5.04
N GLU A 90 -0.81 28.12 -5.62
CA GLU A 90 -0.75 27.91 -7.07
C GLU A 90 -1.90 28.64 -7.78
N VAL A 91 -3.13 28.49 -7.30
CA VAL A 91 -4.31 29.19 -7.85
C VAL A 91 -4.16 30.71 -7.76
N LYS A 92 -3.55 31.22 -6.69
CA LYS A 92 -3.32 32.66 -6.52
C LYS A 92 -2.27 33.18 -7.50
N ALA A 93 -1.11 32.52 -7.58
CA ALA A 93 -0.03 32.88 -8.51
C ALA A 93 -0.48 32.83 -9.98
N CYS A 94 -1.51 32.03 -10.26
CA CYS A 94 -2.09 31.83 -11.57
C CYS A 94 -3.08 32.93 -12.02
N LYS A 95 -3.58 33.72 -11.07
CA LYS A 95 -4.54 34.82 -11.32
C LYS A 95 -3.84 36.17 -11.47
N GLU A 96 -2.56 36.25 -11.13
CA GLU A 96 -1.68 37.41 -11.32
C GLU A 96 -1.00 37.35 -12.69
#